data_AF-A0A7Z7IPD1-F1
#
_entry.id   AF-A0A7Z7IPD1-F1
#
_cell.length_a   1.000
_cell.length_b   1.000
_cell.length_c   1.000
_cell.angle_alpha   90.00
_cell.angle_beta   90.00
_cell.angle_gamma   90.00
#
_symmetry.space_group_name_H-M   'P 1'
#
loop_
_entity.id
_entity.type
_entity.pdbx_description
1 polymer ?
#
loop_
_entity_poly.entity_id
_entity_poly.type
_entity_poly.pdbx_seq_one_letter_code
_entity_poly.pdbx_strand_id
1 'polypeptide(L)' 'MGRGRAKAKQTKVARELKYSSPQTDFQRLQRELSGTSTDESDRVDGSDDKGPDDAWYDEDDWRR' A
#
# COMPACT_ATOMS: atom_id res chain seq x y z
N MET A 1 24.80 -19.14 26.21
CA MET A 1 24.07 -20.15 25.42
C MET A 1 22.59 -19.79 25.14
N GLY A 2 22.18 -18.51 25.07
CA GLY A 2 20.75 -18.13 24.91
C GLY A 2 20.35 -17.53 23.56
N ARG A 3 21.31 -17.12 22.72
CA ARG A 3 21.03 -16.34 21.49
C ARG A 3 20.32 -17.15 20.39
N GLY A 4 20.59 -18.45 20.26
CA GLY A 4 19.99 -19.30 19.22
C GLY A 4 18.47 -19.42 19.35
N ARG A 5 17.95 -19.51 20.58
CA ARG A 5 16.50 -19.60 20.84
C ARG A 5 15.79 -18.28 20.54
N ALA A 6 16.40 -17.15 20.92
CA ALA A 6 15.86 -15.83 20.61
C ALA A 6 15.83 -15.59 19.10
N LYS A 7 16.91 -15.92 18.38
CA LYS A 7 16.98 -15.80 16.92
C LYS A 7 15.90 -16.65 16.24
N ALA A 8 15.73 -17.90 16.68
CA ALA A 8 14.69 -18.79 16.14
C ALA A 8 13.27 -18.24 16.33
N LYS A 9 12.97 -17.71 17.54
CA LYS A 9 11.67 -17.05 17.82
C LYS A 9 11.45 -15.85 16.91
N GLN A 10 12.45 -14.98 16.76
CA GLN A 10 12.36 -13.80 15.90
C GLN A 10 12.15 -14.17 14.43
N THR A 11 12.87 -15.17 13.90
CA THR A 11 12.65 -15.64 12.52
C THR A 11 11.26 -16.22 12.29
N LYS A 12 10.68 -16.89 13.30
CA LYS A 12 9.31 -17.41 13.21
C LYS A 12 8.30 -16.26 13.14
N VAL A 13 8.41 -15.29 14.05
CA VAL A 13 7.54 -14.10 14.07
C VAL A 13 7.66 -13.30 12.78
N ALA A 14 8.89 -13.06 12.30
CA ALA A 14 9.10 -12.34 11.05
C ALA A 14 8.49 -13.05 9.84
N ARG A 15 8.57 -14.38 9.78
CA ARG A 15 7.94 -15.17 8.72
C ARG A 15 6.41 -15.08 8.81
N GLU A 16 5.86 -15.18 10.02
CA GLU A 16 4.43 -15.03 10.24
C GLU A 16 3.95 -13.64 9.80
N LEU A 17 4.66 -12.56 10.13
CA LEU A 17 4.32 -11.21 9.66
C LEU A 17 4.48 -11.03 8.15
N LYS A 18 5.53 -11.61 7.54
CA LYS A 18 5.78 -11.48 6.10
C LYS A 18 4.75 -12.22 5.24
N TYR A 19 4.27 -13.36 5.72
CA TYR A 19 3.39 -14.25 4.95
C TYR A 19 1.98 -14.37 5.55
N SER A 20 1.67 -13.67 6.63
CA SER A 20 0.30 -13.48 7.08
C SER A 20 -0.36 -12.54 6.08
N SER A 21 -1.27 -13.09 5.27
CA SER A 21 -2.26 -12.27 4.59
C SER A 21 -3.21 -11.76 5.65
N PRO A 22 -3.41 -10.44 5.78
CA PRO A 22 -4.50 -9.90 6.57
C PRO A 22 -5.81 -10.54 6.08
N GLN A 23 -6.65 -10.99 7.00
CA GLN A 23 -8.00 -11.41 6.64
C GLN A 23 -8.80 -10.14 6.35
N THR A 24 -8.94 -9.79 5.07
CA THR A 24 -9.73 -8.63 4.65
C THR A 24 -11.21 -8.97 4.68
N ASP A 25 -12.00 -8.15 5.37
CA ASP A 25 -13.45 -8.24 5.30
C ASP A 25 -13.95 -7.66 3.96
N PHE A 26 -14.19 -8.55 3.00
CA PHE A 26 -14.68 -8.21 1.67
C PHE A 26 -16.02 -7.48 1.70
N GLN A 27 -16.89 -7.73 2.68
CA GLN A 27 -18.17 -7.05 2.78
C GLN A 27 -17.99 -5.58 3.17
N ARG A 28 -17.06 -5.30 4.08
CA ARG A 28 -16.71 -3.93 4.45
C ARG A 28 -16.09 -3.17 3.27
N LEU A 29 -15.15 -3.79 2.56
CA LEU A 29 -14.49 -3.21 1.39
C LEU A 29 -15.51 -2.90 0.28
N GLN A 30 -16.43 -3.82 0.00
CA GLN A 30 -17.47 -3.62 -1.01
C GLN A 30 -18.38 -2.43 -0.65
N ARG A 31 -18.78 -2.28 0.62
CA ARG A 31 -19.60 -1.14 1.07
C ARG A 31 -18.88 0.19 0.86
N GLU A 32 -17.59 0.26 1.18
CA GLU A 32 -16.77 1.45 1.00
C GLU A 32 -16.65 1.82 -0.48
N LEU A 33 -16.31 0.87 -1.35
CA LEU A 33 -16.26 1.07 -2.80
C LEU A 33 -17.59 1.54 -3.37
N SER A 34 -18.71 0.92 -2.96
CA SER A 34 -20.04 1.29 -3.44
C SER A 34 -20.52 2.64 -2.91
N GLY A 35 -20.04 3.07 -1.73
CA GLY A 35 -20.42 4.33 -1.10
C GLY A 35 -19.62 5.54 -1.58
N THR A 36 -18.37 5.34 -2.03
CA THR A 36 -17.48 6.43 -2.48
C THR A 36 -17.71 6.81 -3.94
N SER A 37 -18.26 5.93 -4.80
CA SER A 37 -18.50 6.25 -6.22
C SER A 37 -19.51 7.37 -6.48
N THR A 38 -20.31 7.79 -5.49
CA THR A 38 -21.33 8.85 -5.69
C THR A 38 -20.87 10.23 -5.18
N ASP A 39 -19.87 10.33 -4.30
CA ASP A 39 -19.45 11.62 -3.70
C ASP A 39 -18.13 12.18 -4.28
N GLU A 40 -17.35 11.36 -4.99
CA GLU A 40 -16.04 11.76 -5.55
C GLU A 40 -16.11 12.20 -7.02
N SER A 41 -17.21 11.95 -7.73
CA SER A 41 -17.36 12.43 -9.11
C SER A 41 -17.56 13.95 -9.23
N ASP A 42 -17.82 14.65 -8.12
CA ASP A 42 -18.08 16.10 -8.08
C ASP A 42 -16.87 16.94 -7.63
N ARG A 43 -15.72 16.31 -7.32
CA ARG A 43 -14.52 17.01 -6.79
C ARG A 43 -13.31 17.03 -7.73
N VAL A 44 -13.38 16.41 -8.91
CA VAL A 44 -12.22 16.27 -9.82
C VAL A 44 -12.20 17.31 -10.97
N ASP A 45 -13.19 18.20 -11.05
CA ASP A 45 -13.30 19.21 -12.14
C ASP A 45 -12.63 20.57 -11.80
N GLY A 46 -11.48 20.59 -11.11
CA GLY A 46 -10.96 21.89 -10.66
C GLY A 46 -9.56 21.98 -10.06
N SER A 47 -8.57 21.24 -10.57
CA SER A 47 -7.18 21.64 -10.30
C SER A 47 -6.29 21.40 -11.52
N ASP A 48 -5.90 22.53 -12.10
CA ASP A 48 -5.06 22.75 -13.26
C ASP A 48 -3.69 22.06 -13.25
N ASP A 49 -3.31 21.60 -14.46
CA ASP A 49 -2.03 21.86 -15.13
C ASP A 49 -0.72 21.41 -14.46
N LYS A 50 -0.51 20.08 -14.39
CA LYS A 50 0.82 19.45 -14.50
C LYS A 50 0.67 18.15 -15.28
N GLY A 51 1.16 18.15 -16.52
CA GLY A 51 1.07 17.00 -17.42
C GLY A 51 1.83 15.76 -16.91
N PRO A 52 1.44 14.56 -17.36
CA PRO A 52 2.09 13.30 -16.98
C PRO A 52 3.52 13.15 -17.52
N ASP A 53 4.12 14.19 -18.10
CA ASP A 53 5.49 14.19 -18.62
C ASP A 53 6.55 14.41 -17.52
N ASP A 54 6.26 15.19 -16.49
CA ASP A 54 7.17 15.53 -15.38
C ASP A 54 7.47 14.33 -14.45
N ALA A 55 6.58 13.33 -14.41
CA ALA A 55 6.68 12.17 -13.52
C ALA A 55 7.66 11.07 -14.02
N TRP A 56 8.04 11.07 -15.30
CA TRP A 56 8.95 10.06 -15.88
C TRP A 56 10.41 10.48 -15.87
N TYR A 57 10.70 11.77 -15.71
CA TYR A 57 12.07 12.28 -15.71
C TYR A 57 12.81 12.03 -14.39
N ASP A 58 12.10 11.70 -13.30
CA ASP A 58 12.70 11.50 -11.98
C ASP A 58 13.18 10.06 -11.75
N GLU A 59 12.85 9.09 -12.62
CA GLU A 59 13.27 7.68 -12.48
C GLU A 59 14.74 7.45 -12.91
N ASP A 60 15.34 8.40 -13.65
CA ASP A 60 16.74 8.32 -14.11
C ASP A 60 17.77 8.80 -13.06
N ASP A 61 17.36 9.52 -12.01
CA ASP A 61 18.27 9.97 -10.93
C ASP A 61 18.73 8.81 -10.03
N TRP A 62 17.98 7.72 -10.00
CA TRP A 62 18.15 6.57 -9.11
C TRP A 62 19.14 5.55 -9.67
N ARG A 63 19.55 5.75 -10.93
CA ARG A 63 20.49 4.89 -11.68
C ARG A 63 21.89 5.50 -11.83
N ARG A 64 22.14 6.70 -11.32
CA ARG A 64 23.45 7.36 -11.40
C ARG A 64 24.43 6.91 -10.33
#